data_AF-A0A352A8M3-F1
#
_entry.id   AF-A0A352A8M3-F1
#
_cell.length_a   1.000
_cell.length_b   1.000
_cell.length_c   1.000
_cell.angle_alpha   90.00
_cell.angle_beta   90.00
_cell.angle_gamma   90.00
#
_symmetry.space_group_name_H-M   'P 1'
#
loop_
_entity.id
_entity.type
_entity.pdbx_description
1 polymer ?
#
loop_
_entity_poly.entity_id
_entity_poly.type
_entity_poly.pdbx_seq_one_letter_code
_entity_poly.pdbx_strand_id
1 'polypeptide(L)'
;MAVITIGVLVYYLDFEIDSAVSKKRDRLLDDFPKVLSKLALLLNAVVTLRAAWNNVSNSGEGNLYEEMKLTSDEISNGVTEVKAYRDFADRCNVKEIRKFASTLIQNIQKGNKEITNLIKEMADDSWQQKKYNVKIKGELASSKLMLPVGIMLVAIMIMIIVPIFSSL
;
A
#
# COMPACT_ATOMS: atom_id res chain seq x y z
N MET A 1 16.86 -30.73 17.84
CA MET A 1 17.32 -29.36 18.18
C MET A 1 17.76 -28.58 16.94
N ALA A 2 18.79 -29.02 16.18
CA ALA A 2 19.28 -28.30 14.99
C ALA A 2 18.22 -28.03 13.89
N VAL A 3 17.34 -29.00 13.60
CA VAL A 3 16.27 -28.85 12.60
C VAL A 3 15.21 -27.84 13.04
N ILE A 4 14.91 -27.78 14.35
CA ILE A 4 13.94 -26.86 14.93
C ILE A 4 14.52 -25.43 14.90
N THR A 5 15.80 -25.26 15.24
CA THR A 5 16.46 -23.95 15.16
C THR A 5 16.58 -23.43 13.73
N ILE A 6 16.84 -24.30 12.73
CA ILE A 6 16.86 -23.91 11.31
C ILE A 6 15.46 -23.54 10.83
N GLY A 7 14.43 -24.29 11.20
CA GLY A 7 13.04 -23.97 10.86
C GLY A 7 12.58 -22.63 11.46
N VAL A 8 12.96 -22.35 12.71
CA VAL A 8 12.69 -21.05 13.35
C VAL A 8 13.44 -19.92 12.63
N LEU A 9 14.71 -20.11 12.25
CA LEU A 9 15.50 -19.08 11.58
C LEU A 9 14.93 -18.72 10.18
N VAL A 10 14.53 -19.74 9.41
CA VAL A 10 13.89 -19.54 8.09
C VAL A 10 12.56 -18.82 8.23
N TYR A 11 11.74 -19.21 9.22
CA TYR A 11 10.46 -18.55 9.49
C TYR A 11 10.63 -17.09 9.90
N TYR A 12 11.65 -16.78 10.71
CA TYR A 12 11.97 -15.39 11.10
C TYR A 12 12.42 -14.54 9.89
N LEU A 13 13.25 -15.10 9.00
CA LEU A 13 13.71 -14.42 7.78
C LEU A 13 12.57 -14.16 6.80
N ASP A 14 11.72 -15.16 6.53
CA ASP A 14 10.55 -14.99 5.66
C ASP A 14 9.56 -13.97 6.24
N PHE A 15 9.32 -14.00 7.56
CA PHE A 15 8.45 -13.04 8.24
C PHE A 15 8.98 -11.60 8.17
N GLU A 16 10.30 -11.41 8.27
CA GLU A 16 10.91 -10.09 8.24
C GLU A 16 10.90 -9.46 6.83
N ILE A 17 11.14 -10.29 5.79
CA ILE A 17 11.04 -9.85 4.39
C ILE A 17 9.60 -9.51 4.02
N ASP A 18 8.63 -10.36 4.37
CA ASP A 18 7.21 -10.09 4.12
C ASP A 18 6.73 -8.84 4.88
N SER A 19 7.21 -8.64 6.10
CA SER A 19 6.94 -7.43 6.89
C SER A 19 7.45 -6.16 6.20
N ALA A 20 8.69 -6.18 5.68
CA ALA A 20 9.30 -5.02 5.04
C ALA A 20 8.59 -4.65 3.72
N VAL A 21 8.29 -5.65 2.88
CA VAL A 21 7.57 -5.46 1.62
C VAL A 21 6.14 -4.95 1.87
N SER A 22 5.45 -5.55 2.85
CA SER A 22 4.11 -5.11 3.26
C SER A 22 4.12 -3.68 3.79
N LYS A 23 5.11 -3.29 4.60
CA LYS A 23 5.25 -1.92 5.11
C LYS A 23 5.47 -0.90 3.99
N LYS A 24 6.32 -1.20 2.99
CA LYS A 24 6.53 -0.30 1.84
C LYS A 24 5.21 -0.10 1.08
N ARG A 25 4.51 -1.21 0.77
CA ARG A 25 3.21 -1.18 0.11
C ARG A 25 2.19 -0.35 0.88
N ASP A 26 2.07 -0.57 2.19
CA ASP A 26 1.11 0.15 3.04
C ASP A 26 1.36 1.66 3.05
N ARG A 27 2.62 2.10 3.09
CA ARG A 27 2.98 3.52 3.02
C ARG A 27 2.57 4.13 1.67
N LEU A 28 2.88 3.46 0.57
CA LEU A 28 2.48 3.90 -0.77
C LEU A 28 0.96 4.03 -0.90
N LEU A 29 0.22 3.04 -0.38
CA LEU A 29 -1.25 3.04 -0.41
C LEU A 29 -1.88 4.07 0.54
N ASP A 30 -1.19 4.50 1.61
CA ASP A 30 -1.69 5.56 2.48
C ASP A 30 -1.72 6.93 1.78
N ASP A 31 -0.68 7.19 0.98
CA ASP A 31 -0.51 8.44 0.21
C ASP A 31 -1.33 8.46 -1.08
N PHE A 32 -1.59 7.29 -1.65
CA PHE A 32 -2.23 7.15 -2.96
C PHE A 32 -3.56 7.91 -3.12
N PRO A 33 -4.52 7.86 -2.16
CA PRO A 33 -5.75 8.64 -2.27
C PRO A 33 -5.52 10.14 -2.32
N LYS A 34 -4.55 10.65 -1.54
CA LYS A 34 -4.22 12.08 -1.49
C LYS A 34 -3.62 12.54 -2.82
N VAL A 35 -2.73 11.73 -3.40
CA VAL A 35 -2.11 11.99 -4.71
C VAL A 35 -3.18 12.03 -5.80
N LEU A 36 -4.06 11.03 -5.87
CA LEU A 36 -5.13 10.98 -6.87
C LEU A 36 -6.10 12.16 -6.74
N SER A 37 -6.52 12.52 -5.52
CA SER A 37 -7.40 13.67 -5.30
C SER A 37 -6.76 14.99 -5.76
N LYS A 38 -5.46 15.20 -5.47
CA LYS A 38 -4.74 16.40 -5.93
C LYS A 38 -4.59 16.42 -7.46
N LEU A 39 -4.29 15.28 -8.08
CA LEU A 39 -4.22 15.17 -9.54
C LEU A 39 -5.58 15.44 -10.19
N ALA A 40 -6.66 14.85 -9.68
CA ALA A 40 -8.01 15.11 -10.17
C ALA A 40 -8.38 16.60 -10.07
N LEU A 41 -8.02 17.26 -8.96
CA LEU A 41 -8.27 18.69 -8.77
C LEU A 41 -7.52 19.54 -9.80
N LEU A 42 -6.24 19.27 -10.00
CA LEU A 42 -5.40 20.04 -10.93
C LEU A 42 -5.78 19.79 -12.39
N LEU A 43 -6.04 18.55 -12.78
CA LEU A 43 -6.44 18.22 -14.16
C LEU A 43 -7.78 18.87 -14.56
N ASN A 44 -8.67 19.14 -13.61
CA ASN A 44 -9.89 19.93 -13.85
C ASN A 44 -9.58 21.43 -14.08
N ALA A 45 -8.46 21.94 -13.57
CA ALA A 45 -8.08 23.35 -13.59
C ALA A 45 -7.27 23.77 -14.84
N VAL A 46 -7.38 23.06 -15.97
CA VAL A 46 -6.73 23.38 -17.26
C VAL A 46 -5.18 23.32 -17.21
N VAL A 47 -4.61 22.46 -16.36
CA VAL A 47 -3.17 22.13 -16.44
C VAL A 47 -2.94 20.82 -17.20
N THR A 48 -1.83 20.71 -17.92
CA THR A 48 -1.45 19.46 -18.59
C THR A 48 -1.15 18.37 -17.56
N LEU A 49 -1.26 17.10 -17.96
CA LEU A 49 -0.94 15.97 -17.07
C LEU A 49 0.47 16.08 -16.50
N ARG A 50 1.44 16.49 -17.31
CA ARG A 50 2.82 16.68 -16.87
C ARG A 50 2.97 17.80 -15.83
N ALA A 51 2.30 18.93 -16.05
CA ALA A 51 2.30 20.02 -15.10
C ALA A 51 1.62 19.61 -13.79
N ALA A 52 0.47 18.94 -13.86
CA ALA A 52 -0.23 18.40 -12.70
C ALA A 52 0.65 17.41 -11.93
N TRP A 53 1.31 16.47 -12.62
CA TRP A 53 2.24 15.52 -12.02
C TRP A 53 3.36 16.22 -11.24
N ASN A 54 4.05 17.17 -11.87
CA ASN A 54 5.14 17.91 -11.22
C ASN A 54 4.64 18.68 -9.99
N ASN A 55 3.48 19.34 -10.08
CA ASN A 55 2.88 20.03 -8.93
C ASN A 55 2.55 19.07 -7.80
N VAL A 56 1.90 17.94 -8.08
CA VAL A 56 1.56 16.96 -7.04
C VAL A 56 2.80 16.33 -6.43
N SER A 57 3.80 15.98 -7.24
CA SER A 57 5.06 15.39 -6.76
C SER A 57 5.76 16.28 -5.73
N ASN A 58 5.65 17.61 -5.86
CA ASN A 58 6.26 18.58 -4.95
C ASN A 58 5.33 19.04 -3.81
N SER A 59 4.07 18.63 -3.82
CA SER A 59 3.04 19.12 -2.87
C SER A 59 3.00 18.38 -1.53
N GLY A 60 3.92 17.45 -1.29
CA GLY A 60 3.88 16.59 -0.11
C GLY A 60 5.17 15.82 0.11
N GLU A 61 5.19 15.15 1.25
CA GLU A 61 6.25 14.27 1.72
C GLU A 61 5.66 12.87 1.90
N GLY A 62 6.43 11.84 1.56
CA GLY A 62 6.00 10.45 1.60
C GLY A 62 6.59 9.62 0.47
N ASN A 63 6.63 8.30 0.66
CA ASN A 63 7.28 7.36 -0.27
C ASN A 63 6.71 7.47 -1.69
N LEU A 64 5.40 7.71 -1.84
CA LEU A 64 4.81 7.85 -3.16
C LEU A 64 5.22 9.16 -3.84
N TYR A 65 5.30 10.25 -3.08
CA TYR A 65 5.75 11.55 -3.59
C TYR A 65 7.21 11.51 -4.03
N GLU A 66 8.08 10.80 -3.30
CA GLU A 66 9.49 10.58 -3.68
C GLU A 66 9.60 9.83 -5.01
N GLU A 67 8.88 8.72 -5.16
CA GLU A 67 8.87 7.96 -6.43
C GLU A 67 8.33 8.81 -7.60
N MET A 68 7.36 9.69 -7.33
CA MET A 68 6.87 10.64 -8.33
C MET A 68 7.91 11.70 -8.71
N LYS A 69 8.67 12.24 -7.74
CA LYS A 69 9.76 13.19 -7.99
C LYS A 69 10.87 12.55 -8.84
N LEU A 70 11.28 11.34 -8.49
CA LEU A 70 12.25 10.56 -9.29
C LEU A 70 11.77 10.38 -10.72
N THR A 71 10.47 10.11 -10.92
CA THR A 71 9.87 10.02 -12.26
C THR A 71 9.96 11.35 -13.01
N SER A 72 9.70 12.47 -12.33
CA SER A 72 9.84 13.82 -12.91
C SER A 72 11.27 14.11 -13.34
N ASP A 73 12.26 13.65 -12.55
CA ASP A 73 13.69 13.81 -12.83
C ASP A 73 14.12 12.93 -14.01
N GLU A 74 13.69 11.66 -14.05
CA GLU A 74 13.91 10.76 -15.19
C GLU A 74 13.45 11.39 -16.50
N ILE A 75 12.24 11.95 -16.51
CA ILE A 75 11.72 12.57 -17.72
C ILE A 75 12.47 13.88 -18.05
N SER A 76 12.85 14.66 -17.05
CA SER A 76 13.68 15.87 -17.26
C SER A 76 15.06 15.52 -17.82
N ASN A 77 15.58 14.33 -17.50
CA ASN A 77 16.81 13.77 -18.04
C ASN A 77 16.65 13.08 -19.40
N GLY A 78 15.49 13.24 -20.07
CA GLY A 78 15.27 12.78 -21.44
C GLY A 78 14.66 11.38 -21.57
N VAL A 79 14.26 10.73 -20.47
CA VAL A 79 13.48 9.49 -20.53
C VAL A 79 12.08 9.80 -21.06
N THR A 80 11.52 8.97 -21.95
CA THR A 80 10.16 9.19 -22.47
C THR A 80 9.13 9.03 -21.37
N GLU A 81 8.05 9.82 -21.39
CA GLU A 81 6.99 9.76 -20.36
C GLU A 81 6.40 8.35 -20.21
N VAL A 82 6.19 7.65 -21.33
CA VAL A 82 5.70 6.26 -21.33
C VAL A 82 6.64 5.32 -20.58
N LYS A 83 7.96 5.48 -20.76
CA LYS A 83 8.94 4.65 -20.06
C LYS A 83 9.02 5.04 -18.59
N ALA A 84 9.12 6.31 -18.27
CA ALA A 84 9.21 6.78 -16.89
C ALA A 84 7.99 6.38 -16.04
N TYR A 85 6.77 6.48 -16.58
CA TYR A 85 5.57 6.02 -15.87
C TYR A 85 5.51 4.49 -15.71
N ARG A 86 6.11 3.73 -16.63
CA ARG A 86 6.25 2.28 -16.49
C ARG A 86 7.26 1.93 -15.39
N ASP A 87 8.42 2.56 -15.43
CA ASP A 87 9.49 2.37 -14.44
C ASP A 87 8.98 2.77 -13.03
N PHE A 88 8.22 3.86 -12.91
CA PHE A 88 7.49 4.26 -11.70
C PHE A 88 6.55 3.15 -11.17
N ALA A 89 5.76 2.54 -12.06
CA ALA A 89 4.85 1.47 -11.69
C ALA A 89 5.61 0.23 -11.17
N ASP A 90 6.75 -0.06 -11.77
CA ASP A 90 7.62 -1.17 -11.39
C ASP A 90 8.35 -0.92 -10.06
N ARG A 91 8.85 0.29 -9.81
CA ARG A 91 9.47 0.69 -8.52
C ARG A 91 8.47 0.65 -7.36
N CYS A 92 7.24 1.08 -7.60
CA CYS A 92 6.17 1.01 -6.61
C CYS A 92 5.74 -0.44 -6.35
N ASN A 93 5.64 -1.25 -7.40
CA ASN A 93 5.22 -2.66 -7.35
C ASN A 93 3.88 -2.90 -6.62
N VAL A 94 2.93 -1.97 -6.75
CA VAL A 94 1.59 -2.06 -6.15
C VAL A 94 0.54 -2.08 -7.27
N LYS A 95 -0.43 -3.00 -7.18
CA LYS A 95 -1.42 -3.25 -8.24
C LYS A 95 -2.22 -1.99 -8.59
N GLU A 96 -2.65 -1.24 -7.59
CA GLU A 96 -3.42 -0.01 -7.70
C GLU A 96 -2.61 1.07 -8.44
N ILE A 97 -1.33 1.21 -8.10
CA ILE A 97 -0.41 2.16 -8.74
C ILE A 97 -0.10 1.74 -10.18
N ARG A 98 0.09 0.44 -10.44
CA ARG A 98 0.27 -0.10 -11.80
C ARG A 98 -0.93 0.19 -12.70
N LYS A 99 -2.16 0.04 -12.17
CA LYS A 99 -3.40 0.43 -12.88
C LYS A 99 -3.39 1.92 -13.21
N PHE A 100 -3.09 2.76 -12.22
CA PHE A 100 -2.99 4.22 -12.40
C PHE A 100 -1.97 4.61 -13.48
N ALA A 101 -0.73 4.12 -13.39
CA ALA A 101 0.32 4.40 -14.37
C ALA A 101 -0.07 3.93 -15.78
N SER A 102 -0.72 2.76 -15.89
CA SER A 102 -1.22 2.26 -17.17
C SER A 102 -2.28 3.18 -17.78
N THR A 103 -3.13 3.80 -16.96
CA THR A 103 -4.12 4.78 -17.43
C THR A 103 -3.44 6.07 -17.90
N LEU A 104 -2.38 6.53 -17.22
CA LEU A 104 -1.59 7.68 -17.68
C LEU A 104 -0.94 7.40 -19.04
N ILE A 105 -0.28 6.25 -19.18
CA ILE A 105 0.36 5.83 -20.43
C ILE A 105 -0.66 5.78 -21.57
N GLN A 106 -1.84 5.19 -21.33
CA GLN A 106 -2.91 5.14 -22.33
C GLN A 106 -3.40 6.53 -22.73
N ASN A 107 -3.54 7.46 -21.79
CA ASN A 107 -3.91 8.83 -22.09
C ASN A 107 -2.86 9.53 -22.97
N ILE A 108 -1.57 9.34 -22.69
CA ILE A 108 -0.48 9.92 -23.48
C ILE A 108 -0.45 9.37 -24.90
N GLN A 109 -0.63 8.05 -25.05
CA GLN A 109 -0.54 7.39 -26.36
C GLN A 109 -1.76 7.62 -27.24
N LYS A 110 -2.96 7.67 -26.65
CA LYS A 110 -4.24 7.67 -27.40
C LYS A 110 -5.03 8.96 -27.27
N GLY A 111 -4.65 9.87 -26.38
CA GLY A 111 -5.38 11.10 -26.10
C GLY A 111 -6.78 10.81 -25.55
N ASN A 112 -6.89 10.43 -24.28
CA ASN A 112 -8.21 10.20 -23.68
C ASN A 112 -8.81 11.53 -23.16
N LYS A 113 -9.94 11.95 -23.73
CA LYS A 113 -10.66 13.18 -23.35
C LYS A 113 -11.19 13.15 -21.91
N GLU A 114 -11.24 11.99 -21.27
CA GLU A 114 -11.87 11.80 -19.95
C GLU A 114 -10.90 11.27 -18.88
N ILE A 115 -9.59 11.46 -19.04
CA ILE A 115 -8.61 11.05 -18.00
C ILE A 115 -8.96 11.64 -16.63
N THR A 116 -9.46 12.88 -16.58
CA THR A 116 -9.84 13.54 -15.33
C THR A 116 -10.93 12.78 -14.58
N ASN A 117 -11.93 12.24 -15.29
CA ASN A 117 -12.99 11.43 -14.70
C ASN A 117 -12.44 10.10 -14.17
N LEU A 118 -11.55 9.44 -14.93
CA LEU A 118 -10.90 8.20 -14.50
C LEU A 118 -10.05 8.40 -13.24
N ILE A 119 -9.28 9.48 -13.16
CA ILE A 119 -8.48 9.78 -11.96
C ILE A 119 -9.37 10.10 -10.77
N LYS A 120 -10.49 10.79 -10.98
CA LYS A 120 -11.48 11.08 -9.94
C LYS A 120 -12.12 9.80 -9.40
N GLU A 121 -12.56 8.90 -10.28
CA GLU A 121 -13.12 7.60 -9.91
C GLU A 121 -12.10 6.78 -9.11
N MET A 122 -10.84 6.70 -9.57
CA MET A 122 -9.77 6.04 -8.82
C MET A 122 -9.52 6.68 -7.45
N ALA A 123 -9.64 8.00 -7.34
CA ALA A 123 -9.49 8.71 -6.07
C ALA A 123 -10.59 8.25 -5.09
N ASP A 124 -11.84 8.28 -5.53
CA ASP A 124 -13.00 7.87 -4.74
C ASP A 124 -12.90 6.40 -4.31
N ASP A 125 -12.55 5.50 -5.23
CA ASP A 125 -12.29 4.09 -4.95
C ASP A 125 -11.20 3.92 -3.89
N SER A 126 -10.08 4.63 -4.02
CA SER A 126 -8.96 4.52 -3.09
C SER A 126 -9.32 5.04 -1.68
N TRP A 127 -10.17 6.07 -1.59
CA TRP A 127 -10.69 6.56 -0.31
C TRP A 127 -11.64 5.56 0.33
N GLN A 128 -12.49 4.90 -0.45
CA GLN A 128 -13.35 3.81 0.04
C GLN A 128 -12.51 2.65 0.57
N GLN A 129 -11.47 2.23 -0.17
CA GLN A 129 -10.55 1.19 0.27
C GLN A 129 -9.78 1.59 1.53
N LYS A 130 -9.31 2.82 1.62
CA LYS A 130 -8.65 3.34 2.83
C LYS A 130 -9.61 3.29 4.03
N LYS A 131 -10.85 3.75 3.87
CA LYS A 131 -11.87 3.71 4.91
C LYS A 131 -12.19 2.27 5.36
N TYR A 132 -12.32 1.35 4.39
CA TYR A 132 -12.52 -0.06 4.66
C TYR A 132 -11.35 -0.65 5.46
N ASN A 133 -10.11 -0.40 5.01
CA ASN A 133 -8.90 -0.90 5.67
C ASN A 133 -8.74 -0.35 7.10
N VAL A 134 -9.05 0.92 7.32
CA VAL A 134 -9.06 1.52 8.66
C VAL A 134 -10.11 0.86 9.55
N LYS A 135 -11.31 0.61 9.02
CA LYS A 135 -12.38 -0.09 9.75
C LYS A 135 -11.97 -1.51 10.14
N ILE A 136 -11.43 -2.28 9.19
CA ILE A 136 -10.93 -3.64 9.43
C ILE A 136 -9.76 -3.63 10.44
N LYS A 137 -8.81 -2.69 10.34
CA LYS A 137 -7.74 -2.55 11.33
C LYS A 137 -8.30 -2.28 12.74
N GLY A 138 -9.40 -1.53 12.85
CA GLY A 138 -10.13 -1.34 14.10
C GLY A 138 -10.84 -2.61 14.62
N GLU A 139 -11.51 -3.34 13.74
CA GLU A 139 -12.19 -4.61 14.10
C GLU A 139 -11.18 -5.70 14.49
N LEU A 140 -10.05 -5.80 13.78
CA LEU A 140 -8.97 -6.72 14.10
C LEU A 140 -8.25 -6.35 15.40
N ALA A 141 -8.23 -5.07 15.81
CA ALA A 141 -7.71 -4.70 17.14
C ALA A 141 -8.56 -5.34 18.25
N SER A 142 -9.89 -5.38 18.07
CA SER A 142 -10.80 -6.09 18.98
C SER A 142 -10.62 -7.61 18.92
N SER A 143 -10.36 -8.18 17.73
CA SER A 143 -10.16 -9.64 17.57
C SER A 143 -8.79 -10.12 18.08
N LYS A 144 -7.71 -9.31 17.93
CA LYS A 144 -6.39 -9.63 18.50
C LYS A 144 -6.41 -9.73 20.03
N LEU A 145 -7.37 -9.10 20.71
CA LEU A 145 -7.60 -9.26 22.15
C LEU A 145 -8.22 -10.62 22.52
N MET A 146 -8.88 -11.32 21.59
CA MET A 146 -9.47 -12.63 21.87
C MET A 146 -8.41 -13.73 21.98
N LEU A 147 -7.26 -13.60 21.30
CA LEU A 147 -6.19 -14.59 21.33
C LEU A 147 -5.53 -14.72 22.72
N PRO A 148 -5.14 -13.62 23.41
CA PRO A 148 -4.72 -13.68 24.81
C PRO A 148 -5.76 -14.30 25.75
N VAL A 149 -7.05 -14.00 25.55
CA VAL A 149 -8.15 -14.54 26.38
C VAL A 149 -8.29 -16.06 26.19
N GLY A 150 -8.14 -16.57 24.97
CA GLY A 150 -8.13 -18.00 24.70
C GLY A 150 -6.96 -18.73 25.37
N ILE A 151 -5.76 -18.16 25.35
CA ILE A 151 -4.57 -18.71 26.03
C ILE A 151 -4.78 -18.73 27.55
N MET A 152 -5.34 -17.66 28.13
CA MET A 152 -5.69 -17.62 29.55
C MET A 152 -6.70 -18.71 29.93
N LEU A 153 -7.71 -18.95 29.10
CA LEU A 153 -8.71 -20.00 29.34
C LEU A 153 -8.08 -21.40 29.33
N VAL A 154 -7.22 -21.69 28.34
CA VAL A 154 -6.50 -22.97 28.28
C VAL A 154 -5.57 -23.14 29.48
N ALA A 155 -4.87 -22.08 29.91
CA ALA A 155 -4.02 -22.11 31.10
C ALA A 155 -4.82 -22.41 32.38
N ILE A 156 -6.01 -21.80 32.55
CA ILE A 156 -6.91 -22.09 33.67
C ILE A 156 -7.42 -23.54 33.60
N MET A 157 -7.77 -24.05 32.43
CA MET A 157 -8.19 -25.45 32.26
C MET A 157 -7.10 -26.44 32.68
N ILE A 158 -5.85 -26.22 32.25
CA ILE A 158 -4.71 -27.05 32.64
C ILE A 158 -4.50 -27.00 34.16
N MET A 159 -4.57 -25.81 34.76
CA MET A 159 -4.42 -25.62 36.20
C MET A 159 -5.45 -26.40 37.03
N ILE A 160 -6.66 -26.60 36.51
CA ILE A 160 -7.72 -27.37 37.18
C ILE A 160 -7.58 -28.87 36.89
N ILE A 161 -7.37 -29.23 35.62
CA ILE A 161 -7.36 -30.63 35.17
C ILE A 161 -6.16 -31.40 35.73
N VAL A 162 -4.96 -30.82 35.67
CA VAL A 162 -3.72 -31.49 36.11
C VAL A 162 -3.78 -31.98 37.57
N PRO A 163 -4.16 -31.15 38.57
CA PRO A 163 -4.25 -31.61 39.94
C PRO A 163 -5.32 -32.68 40.13
N ILE A 164 -6.46 -32.60 39.43
CA ILE A 164 -7.55 -33.59 39.50
C ILE A 164 -7.11 -34.97 39.03
N PHE A 165 -6.34 -35.05 37.95
CA PHE A 165 -5.80 -36.33 37.46
C PHE A 165 -4.60 -36.82 38.28
N SER A 166 -3.85 -35.93 38.92
CA SER A 166 -2.75 -36.31 39.81
C SER A 166 -3.20 -36.76 41.21
N SER A 167 -4.44 -36.42 41.60
CA SER A 167 -5.03 -36.78 42.88
C SER A 167 -5.94 -38.00 42.81
N LEU A 168 -6.08 -38.61 41.62
CA LEU A 168 -6.74 -39.90 41.38
C LEU A 168 -5.69 -41.02 41.33
#